data_AF-A0A925XH76-F1
#
_entry.id   AF-A0A925XH76-F1
#
_cell.length_a   1.000
_cell.length_b   1.000
_cell.length_c   1.000
_cell.angle_alpha   90.00
_cell.angle_beta   90.00
_cell.angle_gamma   90.00
#
_symmetry.space_group_name_H-M   'P 1'
#
loop_
_entity.id
_entity.type
_entity.pdbx_description
1 polymer ?
#
loop_
_entity_poly.entity_id
_entity_poly.type
_entity_poly.pdbx_seq_one_letter_code
_entity_poly.pdbx_strand_id
1 'polypeptide(L)' 'MSNDWDHDLDEDDDGYIDCPYCGQTMLEDAEYCPSCDRWMSDEDLPKPAQPLWIVIGIALCLAVALTWILRP' A
#
# COMPACT_ATOMS: atom_id res chain seq x y z
N MET A 1 -36.94 -27.69 1.64
CA MET A 1 -36.63 -26.26 1.53
C MET A 1 -35.12 -26.12 1.33
N SER A 2 -34.71 -25.70 0.12
CA SER A 2 -33.45 -25.00 -0.18
C SER A 2 -33.50 -23.62 0.53
N ASN A 3 -32.45 -22.87 0.90
CA ASN A 3 -31.05 -22.68 0.53
C ASN A 3 -30.40 -21.88 1.70
N ASP A 4 -29.07 -21.92 1.87
CA ASP A 4 -28.23 -20.72 2.09
C ASP A 4 -26.75 -21.13 2.17
N TRP A 5 -26.17 -21.44 1.02
CA TRP A 5 -24.72 -21.37 0.87
C TRP A 5 -24.48 -20.06 0.12
N ASP A 6 -24.40 -18.96 0.87
CA ASP A 6 -23.76 -17.72 0.42
C ASP A 6 -22.30 -18.09 0.11
N HIS A 7 -22.08 -18.52 -1.13
CA HIS A 7 -20.77 -18.57 -1.72
C HIS A 7 -20.41 -17.11 -1.93
N ASP A 8 -19.61 -16.57 -1.01
CA ASP A 8 -18.91 -15.30 -1.16
C ASP A 8 -18.44 -15.23 -2.62
N LEU A 9 -19.02 -14.30 -3.37
CA LEU A 9 -18.61 -14.00 -4.73
C LEU A 9 -17.23 -13.36 -4.59
N ASP A 10 -16.20 -14.20 -4.54
CA ASP A 10 -14.82 -13.78 -4.71
C ASP A 10 -14.78 -13.00 -6.01
N GLU A 11 -14.44 -11.72 -5.86
CA GLU A 11 -14.34 -10.69 -6.88
C GLU A 11 -13.63 -11.26 -8.12
N ASP A 12 -14.34 -11.25 -9.26
CA ASP A 12 -13.70 -11.27 -10.58
C ASP A 12 -12.82 -10.02 -10.62
N ASP A 13 -11.60 -10.12 -10.10
CA ASP A 13 -10.53 -9.18 -10.35
C ASP A 13 -10.18 -9.34 -11.83
N ASP A 14 -10.94 -8.62 -12.66
CA ASP A 14 -10.86 -8.63 -14.12
C ASP A 14 -9.56 -7.98 -14.63
N GLY A 15 -8.64 -7.69 -13.71
CA GLY A 15 -7.39 -7.00 -13.95
C GLY A 15 -7.60 -5.53 -14.27
N TYR A 16 -8.74 -4.94 -13.90
CA TYR A 16 -9.00 -3.52 -14.06
C TYR A 16 -9.06 -2.80 -12.72
N ILE A 17 -8.35 -1.68 -12.64
CA ILE A 17 -8.36 -0.75 -11.51
C ILE A 17 -8.80 0.64 -11.97
N ASP A 18 -9.35 1.43 -11.06
CA ASP A 18 -9.59 2.84 -11.32
C ASP A 18 -8.31 3.66 -11.05
N CYS A 19 -7.95 4.52 -11.99
CA CYS A 19 -6.81 5.40 -11.87
C CYS A 19 -6.92 6.27 -10.59
N PRO A 20 -5.92 6.24 -9.67
CA PRO A 20 -6.00 6.96 -8.39
C PRO A 20 -6.03 8.49 -8.53
N TYR A 21 -5.77 9.00 -9.73
CA TYR A 21 -5.73 10.44 -10.01
C TYR A 21 -6.98 10.98 -10.69
N CYS A 22 -7.67 10.18 -11.50
CA CYS A 22 -8.81 10.65 -12.30
C CYS A 22 -10.05 9.76 -12.22
N GLY A 23 -9.93 8.56 -11.64
CA GLY A 23 -11.03 7.59 -11.52
C GLY A 23 -11.42 6.91 -12.82
N GLN A 24 -10.57 6.98 -13.86
CA GLN A 24 -10.80 6.24 -15.11
C GLN A 24 -10.39 4.78 -14.93
N THR A 25 -11.24 3.86 -15.35
CA THR A 25 -10.93 2.43 -15.37
C THR A 25 -9.83 2.11 -16.38
N MET A 26 -8.83 1.36 -15.93
CA MET A 26 -7.62 0.98 -16.67
C MET A 26 -7.12 -0.38 -16.21
N LEU A 27 -6.24 -1.02 -16.97
CA LEU A 27 -5.65 -2.29 -16.56
C LEU A 27 -4.73 -2.10 -15.35
N GLU A 28 -4.70 -3.08 -14.44
CA GLU A 28 -3.82 -3.07 -13.27
C GLU A 28 -2.33 -2.95 -13.63
N ASP A 29 -1.93 -3.48 -14.79
CA ASP A 29 -0.57 -3.49 -15.31
C ASP A 29 -0.25 -2.25 -16.17
N ALA A 30 -1.21 -1.33 -16.33
CA ALA A 30 -1.01 -0.13 -17.14
C ALA A 30 -0.09 0.87 -16.43
N GLU A 31 1.13 1.00 -16.94
CA GLU A 31 2.16 1.94 -16.45
C GLU A 31 1.79 3.42 -16.67
N TYR A 32 0.76 3.70 -17.50
CA TYR A 32 0.40 5.05 -17.90
C TYR A 32 -1.11 5.20 -18.15
N CYS A 33 -1.70 6.24 -17.57
CA CYS A 33 -3.10 6.59 -17.78
C CYS A 33 -3.25 7.64 -18.91
N PRO A 34 -3.81 7.27 -20.09
CA PRO A 34 -3.99 8.20 -21.21
C PRO A 34 -5.08 9.25 -20.95
N SER A 35 -5.96 9.03 -19.96
CA SER A 35 -7.04 9.96 -19.65
C SER A 35 -6.57 11.19 -18.86
N CYS A 36 -5.50 11.06 -18.06
CA CYS A 36 -4.98 12.14 -17.24
C CYS A 36 -3.50 12.46 -17.48
N ASP A 37 -2.88 11.78 -18.46
CA ASP A 37 -1.49 11.96 -18.89
C ASP A 37 -0.50 11.80 -17.73
N ARG A 38 -0.74 10.80 -16.87
CA ARG A 38 0.11 10.49 -15.71
C ARG A 38 0.61 9.05 -15.76
N TRP A 39 1.87 8.90 -15.36
CA TRP A 39 2.52 7.60 -15.18
C TRP A 39 2.18 7.03 -13.81
N MET A 40 1.85 5.74 -13.77
CA MET A 40 1.64 4.97 -12.56
C MET A 40 2.95 4.23 -12.30
N SER A 41 3.88 4.93 -11.66
CA SER A 41 5.12 4.30 -11.23
C SER A 41 4.81 3.39 -10.05
N ASP A 42 5.19 2.11 -10.17
CA ASP A 42 5.13 1.12 -9.08
C ASP A 42 5.85 1.63 -7.80
N GLU A 43 6.83 2.53 -7.98
CA GLU A 43 7.57 3.22 -6.92
C GLU A 43 6.72 4.23 -6.09
N ASP A 44 5.55 4.64 -6.61
CA ASP A 44 4.56 5.53 -5.97
C ASP A 44 3.36 4.77 -5.37
N LEU A 45 3.30 3.44 -5.51
CA LEU A 45 2.38 2.65 -4.68
C LEU A 45 2.69 2.99 -3.22
N PRO A 46 1.68 3.35 -2.40
CA PRO A 46 1.90 3.73 -1.02
C PRO A 46 2.59 2.56 -0.32
N LYS A 47 3.91 2.68 -0.15
CA LYS A 47 4.75 1.69 0.54
C LYS A 47 3.98 1.32 1.79
N PRO A 48 3.59 0.03 1.98
CA PRO A 48 2.74 -0.38 3.08
C PRO A 48 3.30 0.26 4.33
N ALA A 49 2.51 1.13 4.98
CA ALA A 49 2.98 2.04 6.01
C ALA A 49 3.89 1.25 6.95
N GLN A 50 5.18 1.59 6.91
CA GLN A 50 6.21 0.84 7.62
C GLN A 50 5.74 0.54 9.05
N PRO A 51 5.80 -0.72 9.48
CA PRO A 51 5.10 -1.13 10.69
C PRO A 51 5.66 -0.38 11.89
N LEU A 52 4.77 0.12 12.75
CA LEU A 52 5.12 1.02 13.87
C LEU A 52 6.21 0.47 14.80
N TRP A 53 6.38 -0.86 14.87
CA TRP A 53 7.46 -1.48 15.65
C TRP A 53 8.86 -1.09 15.16
N ILE A 54 9.04 -0.81 13.85
CA ILE A 54 10.32 -0.37 13.29
C ILE A 54 10.68 1.02 13.82
N VAL A 55 9.70 1.93 13.86
CA VAL A 55 9.89 3.28 14.40
C VAL A 55 10.24 3.21 15.89
N ILE A 56 9.54 2.35 16.64
CA ILE A 56 9.83 2.10 18.07
C ILE A 56 11.24 1.54 18.26
N GLY A 57 11.66 0.57 17.42
CA GLY A 57 12.99 -0.03 17.47
C GLY A 57 14.10 1.00 17.23
N ILE A 58 13.94 1.83 16.20
CA ILE A 58 14.88 2.93 15.89
C ILE A 58 14.95 3.91 17.06
N ALA A 59 13.81 4.34 17.59
CA ALA A 59 13.76 5.27 18.72
C ALA A 59 14.46 4.71 19.96
N LEU A 60 14.28 3.42 20.27
CA LEU A 60 14.92 2.75 21.40
C LEU A 60 16.43 2.64 21.20
N CYS A 61 16.89 2.20 20.02
CA CYS A 61 18.32 2.15 19.70
C CYS A 61 18.99 3.51 19.83
N LEU A 62 18.35 4.58 19.34
CA LEU A 62 18.86 5.95 19.48
C LEU A 62 18.91 6.39 20.94
N ALA A 63 17.89 6.09 21.74
CA ALA A 63 17.89 6.42 23.17
C ALA A 63 19.03 5.72 23.92
N VAL A 64 19.32 4.45 23.62
CA VAL A 64 20.44 3.70 24.22
C VAL A 64 21.78 4.30 23.80
N ALA A 65 21.96 4.59 22.51
CA ALA A 65 23.20 5.21 22.03
C ALA A 65 23.42 6.60 22.66
N LEU A 66 22.38 7.42 22.76
CA LEU A 66 22.45 8.74 23.40
C LEU A 66 22.71 8.64 24.90
N THR A 67 22.12 7.68 25.60
CA THR A 67 22.40 7.49 27.03
C THR A 67 23.84 7.04 27.28
N TRP A 68 24.41 6.19 26.42
CA TRP A 68 25.83 5.82 26.46
C TRP A 68 26.77 7.01 26.17
N ILE A 69 26.43 7.87 25.20
CA ILE A 69 27.28 9.01 24.82
C ILE A 69 27.18 10.15 25.84
N LEU A 70 26.01 10.36 26.45
CA LEU A 70 25.77 11.46 27.39
C LEU A 70 26.05 11.09 28.86
N ARG A 71 26.23 9.80 29.17
CA ARG A 71 26.74 9.32 30.46
C ARG A 71 28.05 8.55 30.28
N PRO A 72 29.16 9.23 29.91
CA PRO A 72 30.48 8.62 29.97
C PRO A 72 30.89 8.26 31.41
#